data_AF-A0A497LFJ0-F1
#
_entry.id   AF-A0A497LFJ0-F1
#
_cell.length_a   1.000
_cell.length_b   1.000
_cell.length_c   1.000
_cell.angle_alpha   90.00
_cell.angle_beta   90.00
_cell.angle_gamma   90.00
#
_symmetry.space_group_name_H-M   'P 1'
#
loop_
_entity.id
_entity.type
_entity.pdbx_description
1 polymer ?
#
loop_
_entity_poly.entity_id
_entity_poly.type
_entity_poly.pdbx_seq_one_letter_code
_entity_poly.pdbx_strand_id
1 'polypeptide(L)'
;MRDRVRGPEDAKKIILRKLRESYGYRIEVNFSKIRMETDLHSGRRLWMAEGALGVRRWLFIKKSWRFVYFIDAESGKVVIMRGKRYKDGFKWLDILLRLCSRIRRRR
;
A
#
# COMPACT_ATOMS: atom_id res chain seq x y z
N MET A 1 -19.95 15.19 -6.32
CA MET A 1 -20.39 13.93 -6.97
C MET A 1 -19.79 12.77 -6.20
N ARG A 2 -20.62 11.90 -5.59
CA ARG A 2 -20.14 10.67 -4.94
C ARG A 2 -20.45 9.53 -5.90
N ASP A 3 -19.45 9.13 -6.66
CA ASP A 3 -19.58 8.02 -7.60
C ASP A 3 -19.72 6.73 -6.78
N ARG A 4 -20.87 6.07 -6.92
CA ARG A 4 -21.06 4.71 -6.38
C ARG A 4 -19.91 3.85 -6.90
N VAL A 5 -19.30 3.06 -6.03
CA VAL A 5 -18.18 2.19 -6.41
C VAL A 5 -18.77 0.96 -7.10
N ARG A 6 -18.94 1.07 -8.43
CA ARG A 6 -19.62 0.07 -9.25
C ARG A 6 -18.78 -1.19 -9.45
N GLY A 7 -17.46 -1.06 -9.37
CA GLY A 7 -16.54 -2.17 -9.59
C GLY A 7 -15.24 -2.10 -8.79
N PRO A 8 -14.45 -3.19 -8.83
CA PRO A 8 -13.17 -3.27 -8.14
C PRO A 8 -12.15 -2.26 -8.68
N GLU A 9 -12.26 -1.84 -9.95
CA GLU A 9 -11.40 -0.83 -10.58
C GLU A 9 -11.59 0.55 -9.94
N ASP A 10 -12.83 0.91 -9.62
CA ASP A 10 -13.15 2.19 -8.97
C ASP A 10 -12.59 2.20 -7.53
N ALA A 11 -12.73 1.06 -6.83
CA ALA A 11 -12.15 0.87 -5.50
C ALA A 11 -10.63 1.04 -5.52
N LYS A 12 -9.94 0.43 -6.50
CA LYS A 12 -8.48 0.59 -6.69
C LYS A 12 -8.10 2.05 -6.88
N LYS A 13 -8.83 2.79 -7.74
CA LYS A 13 -8.55 4.21 -8.02
C LYS A 13 -8.69 5.08 -6.78
N ILE A 14 -9.74 4.87 -5.98
CA ILE A 14 -9.98 5.62 -4.75
C ILE A 14 -8.84 5.36 -3.74
N ILE A 15 -8.46 4.09 -3.55
CA ILE A 15 -7.36 3.73 -2.65
C ILE A 15 -6.05 4.34 -3.14
N LEU A 16 -5.75 4.21 -4.43
CA LEU A 16 -4.53 4.75 -5.01
C LEU A 16 -4.43 6.26 -4.83
N ARG A 17 -5.53 7.00 -5.05
CA ARG A 17 -5.59 8.45 -4.85
C ARG A 17 -5.28 8.81 -3.40
N LYS A 18 -5.95 8.15 -2.45
CA LYS A 18 -5.75 8.39 -1.01
C LYS A 18 -4.33 8.06 -0.54
N LEU A 19 -3.75 6.98 -1.07
CA LEU A 19 -2.36 6.61 -0.79
C LEU A 19 -1.37 7.64 -1.35
N ARG A 20 -1.62 8.16 -2.55
CA ARG A 20 -0.78 9.23 -3.14
C ARG A 20 -0.89 10.54 -2.38
N GLU A 21 -2.08 10.91 -1.91
CA GLU A 21 -2.27 12.09 -1.04
C GLU A 21 -1.51 11.93 0.29
N SER A 22 -1.44 10.73 0.85
CA SER A 22 -0.81 10.48 2.14
C SER A 22 0.71 10.29 2.08
N TYR A 23 1.22 9.60 1.05
CA TYR A 23 2.62 9.16 0.95
C TYR A 23 3.38 9.74 -0.25
N GLY A 24 2.70 10.52 -1.10
CA GLY A 24 3.24 11.11 -2.31
C GLY A 24 3.22 10.18 -3.53
N TYR A 25 3.76 10.66 -4.65
CA TYR A 25 3.72 9.96 -5.94
C TYR A 25 4.73 8.81 -6.07
N ARG A 26 5.75 8.76 -5.20
CA ARG A 26 6.84 7.76 -5.25
C ARG A 26 6.49 6.48 -4.49
N ILE A 27 5.27 6.00 -4.71
CA ILE A 27 4.76 4.78 -4.11
C ILE A 27 4.47 3.73 -5.16
N GLU A 28 4.75 2.50 -4.79
CA GLU A 28 4.40 1.31 -5.54
C GLU A 28 3.27 0.61 -4.79
N VAL A 29 2.13 0.41 -5.45
CA VAL A 29 0.95 -0.23 -4.86
C VAL A 29 0.68 -1.50 -5.63
N ASN A 30 0.73 -2.63 -4.93
CA ASN A 30 0.38 -3.93 -5.47
C ASN A 30 -0.88 -4.43 -4.78
N PHE A 31 -2.00 -4.49 -5.50
CA PHE A 31 -3.25 -5.05 -4.99
C PHE A 31 -3.20 -6.57 -5.11
N SER A 32 -3.30 -7.28 -3.98
CA SER A 32 -3.26 -8.74 -3.96
C SER A 32 -4.65 -9.33 -4.16
N LYS A 33 -5.68 -8.75 -3.55
CA LYS A 33 -7.01 -9.32 -3.53
C LYS A 33 -8.05 -8.23 -3.36
N ILE A 34 -9.11 -8.28 -4.16
CA ILE A 34 -10.25 -7.37 -4.03
C ILE A 34 -11.52 -8.20 -4.05
N ARG A 35 -12.36 -8.02 -3.05
CA ARG A 35 -13.62 -8.73 -2.92
C ARG A 35 -14.69 -7.81 -2.36
N MET A 36 -15.93 -8.09 -2.72
CA MET A 36 -17.07 -7.48 -2.07
C MET A 36 -17.45 -8.34 -0.87
N GLU A 37 -17.61 -7.69 0.27
CA GLU A 37 -18.01 -8.28 1.53
C GLU A 37 -19.25 -7.54 2.01
N THR A 38 -20.30 -8.28 2.33
CA THR A 38 -21.51 -7.70 2.90
C THR A 38 -21.37 -7.78 4.41
N ASP A 39 -21.37 -6.64 5.07
CA ASP A 39 -21.39 -6.62 6.53
C ASP A 39 -22.70 -7.24 7.01
N LEU A 40 -22.62 -8.42 7.65
CA LEU A 40 -23.78 -9.17 8.13
C LEU A 40 -24.55 -8.39 9.20
N HIS A 41 -23.91 -7.42 9.86
CA HIS A 41 -24.53 -6.67 10.95
C HIS A 41 -25.31 -5.43 10.45
N SER A 42 -24.80 -4.72 9.44
CA SER A 42 -25.45 -3.51 8.90
C SER A 42 -26.12 -3.70 7.54
N GLY A 43 -25.94 -4.85 6.88
CA GLY A 43 -26.42 -5.10 5.52
C GLY A 43 -25.66 -4.31 4.45
N ARG A 44 -24.61 -3.55 4.83
CA ARG A 44 -23.88 -2.68 3.91
C ARG A 44 -22.90 -3.47 3.06
N ARG A 45 -22.82 -3.12 1.78
CA ARG A 45 -21.85 -3.70 0.83
C ARG A 45 -20.53 -2.94 0.94
N LEU A 46 -19.49 -3.62 1.38
CA LEU A 46 -18.14 -3.09 1.52
C LEU A 46 -17.22 -3.76 0.51
N TRP A 47 -16.45 -2.97 -0.22
CA TRP A 47 -15.32 -3.47 -0.98
C TRP A 47 -14.11 -3.62 -0.05
N MET A 48 -13.66 -4.85 0.14
CA MET A 48 -12.41 -5.17 0.80
C MET A 48 -11.31 -5.25 -0.25
N ALA A 49 -10.27 -4.44 -0.07
CA ALA A 49 -9.07 -4.45 -0.91
C ALA A 49 -7.83 -4.67 -0.05
N GLU A 50 -7.19 -5.81 -0.28
CA GLU A 50 -5.90 -6.16 0.31
C GLU A 50 -4.78 -5.88 -0.70
N GLY A 51 -3.70 -5.28 -0.21
CA GLY A 51 -2.53 -5.01 -1.03
C GLY A 51 -1.30 -4.71 -0.19
N ALA A 52 -0.21 -4.42 -0.89
CA ALA A 52 1.03 -3.95 -0.31
C ALA A 52 1.39 -2.59 -0.90
N LEU A 53 1.88 -1.70 -0.05
CA LEU A 53 2.50 -0.45 -0.44
C LEU A 53 4.00 -0.55 -0.22
N GLY A 54 4.78 -0.22 -1.24
CA GLY A 54 6.21 0.06 -1.15
C GLY A 54 6.46 1.56 -1.31
N VAL A 55 7.15 2.19 -0.35
CA VAL A 55 7.63 3.56 -0.50
C VAL A 55 9.06 3.53 -1.05
N ARG A 56 9.26 4.06 -2.25
CA ARG A 56 10.55 4.06 -2.94
C ARG A 56 11.32 5.34 -2.65
N ARG A 57 12.62 5.21 -2.35
CA ARG A 57 13.55 6.34 -2.26
C ARG A 57 14.73 6.03 -3.18
N TRP A 58 14.87 6.82 -4.26
CA TRP A 58 15.77 6.52 -5.39
C TRP A 58 15.44 5.17 -6.03
N LEU A 59 16.41 4.27 -6.18
CA LEU A 59 16.26 2.97 -6.82
C LEU A 59 15.73 1.89 -5.87
N PHE A 60 15.64 2.16 -4.56
CA PHE A 60 15.35 1.15 -3.53
C PHE A 60 14.00 1.35 -2.83
N ILE A 61 13.32 0.24 -2.56
CA ILE A 61 12.12 0.19 -1.70
C ILE A 61 12.61 0.21 -0.24
N LYS A 62 12.29 1.28 0.50
CA LYS A 62 12.78 1.45 1.88
C LYS A 62 11.82 0.90 2.92
N LYS A 63 10.51 0.99 2.65
CA LYS A 63 9.46 0.54 3.56
C LYS A 63 8.39 -0.13 2.73
N SER A 64 8.07 -1.36 3.06
CA SER A 64 6.88 -2.04 2.58
C SER A 64 5.92 -2.27 3.75
N TRP A 65 4.62 -2.18 3.49
CA TRP A 65 3.60 -2.63 4.43
C TRP A 65 2.41 -3.20 3.69
N ARG A 66 1.77 -4.20 4.31
CA ARG A 66 0.50 -4.72 3.81
C ARG A 66 -0.62 -3.87 4.37
N PHE A 67 -1.60 -3.57 3.54
CA PHE A 67 -2.80 -2.87 3.92
C PHE A 67 -4.04 -3.68 3.54
N VAL A 68 -5.09 -3.49 4.33
CA VAL A 68 -6.45 -3.91 4.03
C VAL A 68 -7.32 -2.67 4.17
N TYR A 69 -7.94 -2.25 3.07
CA TYR A 69 -8.91 -1.16 3.03
C TYR A 69 -10.31 -1.72 2.87
N PHE A 70 -11.24 -1.18 3.65
CA PHE A 70 -12.67 -1.38 3.47
C PHE A 70 -13.27 -0.10 2.92
N ILE A 71 -13.91 -0.17 1.76
CA ILE A 71 -14.60 0.96 1.12
C ILE A 71 -16.08 0.65 1.10
N ASP A 72 -16.89 1.60 1.53
CA ASP A 72 -18.34 1.53 1.38
C ASP A 72 -18.71 1.66 -0.11
N ALA A 73 -19.44 0.67 -0.65
CA ALA A 73 -19.82 0.65 -2.06
C ALA A 73 -20.84 1.75 -2.42
N GLU A 74 -21.67 2.17 -1.46
CA GLU A 74 -22.71 3.17 -1.66
C GLU A 74 -22.14 4.59 -1.53
N SER A 75 -21.32 4.82 -0.51
CA SER A 75 -20.78 6.15 -0.22
C SER A 75 -19.41 6.42 -0.84
N GLY A 76 -18.70 5.39 -1.27
CA GLY A 76 -17.31 5.46 -1.76
C GLY A 76 -16.30 5.85 -0.68
N LYS A 77 -16.73 5.88 0.60
CA LYS A 77 -15.87 6.26 1.72
C LYS A 77 -15.05 5.08 2.18
N VAL A 78 -13.77 5.34 2.44
CA VAL A 78 -12.90 4.38 3.13
C VAL A 78 -13.29 4.35 4.61
N VAL A 79 -13.80 3.20 5.06
CA VAL A 79 -14.36 3.01 6.40
C VAL A 79 -13.29 2.56 7.39
N ILE A 80 -12.46 1.59 7.01
CA ILE A 80 -11.44 1.00 7.89
C ILE A 80 -10.13 0.79 7.11
N MET A 81 -9.01 1.16 7.73
CA MET A 81 -7.66 0.86 7.24
C MET A 81 -6.94 0.01 8.28
N ARG A 82 -6.55 -1.22 7.90
CA ARG A 82 -5.61 -2.03 8.69
C ARG A 82 -4.29 -2.09 7.95
N GLY A 83 -3.20 -1.66 8.60
CA GLY A 83 -1.85 -1.70 8.03
C GLY A 83 -0.91 -2.50 8.92
N LYS A 84 -0.26 -3.54 8.37
CA LYS A 84 0.81 -4.27 9.06
C LYS A 84 2.15 -3.87 8.45
N ARG A 85 2.99 -3.19 9.23
CA ARG A 85 4.31 -2.72 8.79
C ARG A 85 5.24 -3.91 8.59
N TYR A 86 5.80 -4.06 7.40
CA TYR A 86 6.92 -4.97 7.16
C TYR A 86 8.19 -4.28 7.66
N LYS A 87 9.00 -5.00 8.45
CA LYS A 87 10.22 -4.44 9.06
C LYS A 87 11.47 -4.66 8.19
N ASP A 88 11.31 -5.10 6.94
CA ASP A 88 12.42 -5.28 6.02
C ASP A 88 12.75 -3.97 5.30
N GLY A 89 13.44 -3.09 6.03
CA GLY A 89 14.22 -2.03 5.40
C GLY A 89 15.39 -2.66 4.66
N PHE A 90 15.32 -2.65 3.32
CA PHE A 90 16.34 -3.23 2.44
C PHE A 90 17.72 -2.57 2.70
N LYS A 91 18.66 -3.37 3.24
CA LYS A 91 19.98 -3.00 3.78
C LYS A 91 21.07 -2.72 2.71
N TRP A 92 20.76 -2.07 1.60
CA TRP A 92 21.79 -1.76 0.59
C TRP A 92 22.91 -0.84 1.12
N LEU A 93 22.60 0.05 2.07
CA LEU A 93 23.61 0.84 2.77
C LEU A 93 24.62 -0.03 3.53
N ASP A 94 24.17 -1.12 4.16
CA ASP A 94 25.02 -2.07 4.89
C ASP A 94 25.93 -2.85 3.93
N ILE A 95 25.41 -3.24 2.77
CA ILE A 95 26.18 -3.96 1.73
C ILE A 95 27.19 -3.03 1.06
N LEU A 96 26.79 -1.79 0.72
CA LEU A 96 27.69 -0.77 0.17
C LEU A 96 28.77 -0.36 1.17
N LEU A 97 28.44 -0.19 2.46
CA LEU A 97 29.42 0.05 3.52
C LEU A 97 30.42 -1.12 3.64
N ARG A 98 29.94 -2.37 3.57
CA ARG A 98 30.81 -3.55 3.58
C ARG A 98 31.74 -3.59 2.36
N LEU A 99 31.24 -3.28 1.16
CA LEU A 99 32.07 -3.21 -0.05
C LEU A 99 33.11 -2.09 0.01
N CYS A 100 32.74 -0.88 0.45
CA CYS A 100 33.67 0.24 0.62
C CYS A 100 34.74 -0.04 1.69
N SER A 101 34.40 -0.74 2.78
CA SER A 101 35.38 -1.11 3.81
C SER A 101 36.42 -2.14 3.34
N ARG A 102 36.08 -2.95 2.32
CA ARG A 102 36.95 -3.99 1.78
C ARG A 102 38.01 -3.43 0.81
N ILE A 103 37.67 -2.33 0.12
CA ILE A 103 38.60 -1.63 -0.80
C ILE A 103 39.68 -0.87 -0.01
N ARG A 104 39.37 -0.39 1.20
CA ARG A 104 40.30 0.42 2.01
C ARG A 104 41.39 -0.38 2.74
N ARG A 105 41.33 -1.72 2.76
CA ARG A 105 42.36 -2.59 3.38
C ARG A 105 43.35 -3.19 2.38
N ARG A 106 43.27 -2.83 1.09
CA ARG A 106 44.18 -3.32 0.04
C ARG A 106 45.13 -2.23 -0.50
N ARG A 107 45.25 -1.11 0.20
CA ARG A 107 46.23 -0.06 -0.10
C ARG A 107 47.25 0.01 1.02
#